data_AF-A0A352B7J9-F1
#
_entry.id   AF-A0A352B7J9-F1
#
_cell.length_a   1.000
_cell.length_b   1.000
_cell.length_c   1.000
_cell.angle_alpha   90.00
_cell.angle_beta   90.00
_cell.angle_gamma   90.00
#
_symmetry.space_group_name_H-M   'P 1'
#
loop_
_entity.id
_entity.type
_entity.pdbx_description
1 polymer ?
#
loop_
_entity_poly.entity_id
_entity_poly.type
_entity_poly.pdbx_seq_one_letter_code
_entity_poly.pdbx_strand_id
1 'polypeptide(L)'
;MSATRPLVVIDVVGLTRALMGAATPNLNRLAADGFGATLTPPLPALTCTSQATLLTGLPPRDHGIVANGWYFRDLAEVLFWRQANRLVQGEKVWETARRARPTLTCANLFWWYNMGSTVDWSVTPRPVYPADGSKIIAIYGEPPVLPAWLEEELGPFPFFHFWGPLAGLA
;
A
#
# COMPACT_ATOMS: atom_id res chain seq x y z
N MET A 1 -11.10 21.08 22.67
CA MET A 1 -10.13 20.12 22.11
C MET A 1 -9.82 20.56 20.69
N SER A 2 -8.55 20.76 20.33
CA SER A 2 -8.18 21.09 18.95
C SER A 2 -8.60 19.94 18.04
N ALA A 3 -9.34 20.22 16.97
CA ALA A 3 -9.76 19.21 16.01
C ALA A 3 -8.53 18.49 15.44
N THR A 4 -8.48 17.17 15.58
CA THR A 4 -7.39 16.36 15.00
C THR A 4 -7.45 16.51 13.48
N ARG A 5 -6.38 17.06 12.89
CA ARG A 5 -6.25 17.13 11.43
C ARG A 5 -5.96 15.72 10.89
N PRO A 6 -6.75 15.21 9.92
CA PRO A 6 -6.44 13.96 9.24
C PRO A 6 -5.06 14.04 8.57
N LEU A 7 -4.31 12.93 8.62
CA LEU A 7 -3.07 12.77 7.87
C LEU A 7 -3.33 11.82 6.71
N VAL A 8 -2.98 12.25 5.50
CA VAL A 8 -3.04 11.42 4.30
C VAL A 8 -1.62 11.21 3.81
N VAL A 9 -1.24 9.95 3.61
CA VAL A 9 0.04 9.56 3.02
C VAL A 9 -0.24 8.92 1.67
N ILE A 10 0.37 9.47 0.61
CA ILE A 10 0.24 8.97 -0.76
C ILE A 10 1.61 8.46 -1.19
N ASP A 11 1.68 7.17 -1.54
CA ASP A 11 2.86 6.57 -2.17
C ASP A 11 2.69 6.60 -3.69
N VAL A 12 3.49 7.43 -4.36
CA VAL A 12 3.54 7.50 -5.82
C VAL A 12 4.80 6.78 -6.29
N VAL A 13 4.65 5.52 -6.62
CA VAL A 13 5.76 4.60 -6.89
C VAL A 13 6.57 5.08 -8.10
N GLY A 14 7.88 5.21 -7.91
CA GLY A 14 8.81 5.65 -8.96
C GLY A 14 8.79 7.15 -9.26
N LEU A 15 8.01 7.95 -8.52
CA LEU A 15 8.01 9.41 -8.69
C LEU A 15 9.36 9.99 -8.26
N THR A 16 9.97 10.74 -9.16
CA THR A 16 11.16 11.56 -8.87
C THR A 16 10.84 13.02 -9.17
N ARG A 17 11.63 13.95 -8.60
CA ARG A 17 11.45 15.38 -8.90
C ARG A 17 11.54 15.70 -10.40
N ALA A 18 12.33 14.95 -11.16
CA ALA A 18 12.49 15.14 -12.60
C ALA A 18 11.21 14.80 -13.40
N LEU A 19 10.30 13.99 -12.82
CA LEU A 19 8.99 13.66 -13.41
C LEU A 19 7.91 14.68 -13.05
N MET A 20 8.18 15.61 -12.11
CA MET A 20 7.25 16.68 -11.78
C MET A 20 7.33 17.80 -12.84
N GLY A 21 6.19 18.36 -13.20
CA GLY A 21 6.10 19.40 -14.25
C GLY A 21 4.68 19.89 -14.46
N ALA A 22 4.36 20.42 -15.64
CA ALA A 22 3.04 20.96 -15.95
C ALA A 22 1.89 19.95 -15.75
N ALA A 23 2.17 18.65 -15.93
CA ALA A 23 1.20 17.57 -15.74
C ALA A 23 0.94 17.20 -14.25
N THR A 24 1.70 17.75 -13.30
CA THR A 24 1.56 17.47 -11.86
C THR A 24 1.27 18.74 -11.04
N PRO A 25 0.27 19.56 -11.41
CA PRO A 25 0.09 20.89 -10.82
C PRO A 25 -0.18 20.85 -9.32
N ASN A 26 -0.91 19.84 -8.84
CA ASN A 26 -1.21 19.68 -7.41
C ASN A 26 0.02 19.31 -6.57
N LEU A 27 0.91 18.47 -7.10
CA LEU A 27 2.16 18.13 -6.42
C LEU A 27 3.14 19.30 -6.40
N ASN A 28 3.18 20.08 -7.49
CA ASN A 28 3.99 21.30 -7.54
C ASN A 28 3.53 22.31 -6.49
N ARG A 29 2.22 22.53 -6.38
CA ARG A 29 1.63 23.41 -5.37
C ARG A 29 1.90 22.92 -3.96
N LEU A 30 1.75 21.62 -3.69
CA LEU A 30 2.05 21.04 -2.38
C LEU A 30 3.51 21.26 -1.97
N ALA A 31 4.45 21.09 -2.91
CA ALA A 31 5.87 21.31 -2.66
C ALA A 31 6.22 22.79 -2.47
N ALA A 32 5.52 23.71 -3.14
CA ALA A 32 5.73 25.15 -3.04
C ALA A 32 5.13 25.76 -1.75
N ASP A 33 3.92 25.33 -1.38
CA ASP A 33 3.21 25.81 -0.17
C ASP A 33 3.81 25.22 1.11
N GLY A 34 4.41 24.02 1.02
CA GLY A 34 4.98 23.28 2.13
C GLY A 34 6.49 23.08 2.01
N PHE A 35 6.91 21.82 1.98
CA PHE A 35 8.30 21.46 1.76
C PHE A 35 8.40 20.21 0.88
N GLY A 36 9.57 20.03 0.27
CA GLY A 36 9.94 18.75 -0.36
C GLY A 36 11.36 18.39 -0.01
N ALA A 37 11.62 17.10 0.19
CA ALA A 37 12.95 16.56 0.42
C ALA A 37 13.18 15.31 -0.44
N THR A 38 14.44 14.98 -0.71
CA THR A 38 14.79 13.72 -1.37
C THR A 38 14.83 12.61 -0.33
N LEU A 39 14.07 11.54 -0.56
CA LEU A 39 14.13 10.32 0.25
C LEU A 39 15.21 9.39 -0.32
N THR A 40 16.11 8.90 0.52
CA THR A 40 17.02 7.81 0.14
C THR A 40 16.28 6.49 0.33
N PRO A 41 16.04 5.69 -0.73
CA PRO A 41 15.33 4.42 -0.62
C PRO A 41 16.19 3.36 0.08
N PRO A 42 15.59 2.29 0.64
CA PRO A 42 16.34 1.12 1.08
C PRO A 42 17.01 0.42 -0.11
N LEU A 43 18.01 -0.42 0.18
CA LEU A 43 18.57 -1.35 -0.80
C LEU A 43 18.03 -2.77 -0.53
N PRO A 44 17.38 -3.43 -1.51
CA PRO A 44 17.07 -2.94 -2.85
C PRO A 44 15.85 -1.99 -2.89
N ALA A 45 15.88 -1.03 -3.82
CA ALA A 45 14.83 -0.02 -4.00
C ALA A 45 13.60 -0.57 -4.75
N LEU A 46 13.07 -1.69 -4.29
CA LEU A 46 11.89 -2.36 -4.84
C LEU A 46 10.63 -1.95 -4.06
N THR A 47 9.47 -1.92 -4.73
CA THR A 47 8.19 -1.48 -4.15
C THR A 47 7.87 -2.10 -2.79
N CYS A 48 7.86 -3.43 -2.70
CA CYS A 48 7.53 -4.16 -1.47
C CYS A 48 8.51 -3.83 -0.33
N THR A 49 9.81 -3.74 -0.65
CA THR A 49 10.86 -3.40 0.31
C THR A 49 10.71 -1.96 0.79
N SER A 50 10.58 -1.00 -0.12
CA SER A 50 10.43 0.42 0.19
C SER A 50 9.17 0.70 1.02
N GLN A 51 8.02 0.13 0.65
CA GLN A 51 6.80 0.32 1.42
C GLN A 51 6.89 -0.29 2.82
N ALA A 52 7.49 -1.48 2.97
CA ALA A 52 7.71 -2.07 4.29
C ALA A 52 8.63 -1.20 5.17
N THR A 53 9.69 -0.64 4.60
CA THR A 53 10.55 0.35 5.28
C THR A 53 9.76 1.60 5.69
N LEU A 54 8.95 2.18 4.79
CA LEU A 54 8.14 3.36 5.09
C LEU A 54 7.11 3.12 6.21
N LEU A 55 6.48 1.95 6.22
CA LEU A 55 5.42 1.61 7.18
C LEU A 55 5.94 1.19 8.55
N THR A 56 7.21 0.81 8.67
CA THR A 56 7.81 0.32 9.93
C THR A 56 8.91 1.24 10.47
N GLY A 57 9.53 2.06 9.63
CA GLY A 57 10.75 2.78 9.95
C GLY A 57 11.99 1.89 10.09
N LEU A 58 11.88 0.59 9.79
CA LEU A 58 12.96 -0.38 9.92
C LEU A 58 13.69 -0.60 8.57
N PRO A 59 14.96 -1.04 8.58
CA PRO A 59 15.63 -1.48 7.35
C PRO A 59 15.20 -2.90 6.94
N PRO A 60 15.49 -3.33 5.69
CA PRO A 60 15.07 -4.64 5.16
C PRO A 60 15.49 -5.85 5.98
N ARG A 61 16.66 -5.79 6.62
CA ARG A 61 17.14 -6.85 7.53
C ARG A 61 16.24 -7.07 8.75
N ASP A 62 15.49 -6.06 9.17
CA ASP A 62 14.72 -6.07 10.41
C ASP A 62 13.22 -6.29 10.14
N HIS A 63 12.65 -5.70 9.08
CA HIS A 63 11.26 -5.98 8.68
C HIS A 63 11.10 -7.22 7.78
N GLY A 64 12.20 -7.79 7.26
CA GLY A 64 12.23 -9.06 6.54
C GLY A 64 11.79 -9.03 5.08
N ILE A 65 11.40 -7.87 4.53
CA ILE A 65 10.95 -7.74 3.13
C ILE A 65 12.08 -7.25 2.25
N VAL A 66 12.79 -8.17 1.60
CA VAL A 66 14.00 -7.88 0.83
C VAL A 66 13.80 -7.84 -0.69
N ALA A 67 12.61 -8.18 -1.18
CA ALA A 67 12.26 -8.12 -2.59
C ALA A 67 10.74 -8.06 -2.80
N ASN A 68 10.31 -7.87 -4.06
CA ASN A 68 8.89 -8.03 -4.45
C ASN A 68 8.44 -9.49 -4.47
N GLY A 69 9.37 -10.44 -4.45
CA GLY A 69 9.10 -11.87 -4.45
C GLY A 69 10.38 -12.66 -4.25
N TRP A 70 10.25 -13.88 -3.80
CA TRP A 70 11.36 -14.80 -3.59
C TRP A 70 10.88 -16.25 -3.60
N TYR A 71 11.85 -17.17 -3.56
CA TYR A 71 11.60 -18.60 -3.49
C TYR A 71 11.22 -19.02 -2.07
N PHE A 72 10.01 -19.56 -1.91
CA PHE A 72 9.50 -20.12 -0.66
C PHE A 72 9.90 -21.59 -0.59
N ARG A 73 10.95 -21.90 0.16
CA ARG A 73 11.55 -23.24 0.24
C ARG A 73 10.56 -24.32 0.67
N ASP A 74 9.70 -24.00 1.63
CA ASP A 74 8.68 -24.93 2.16
C ASP A 74 7.64 -25.34 1.10
N LEU A 75 7.47 -24.52 0.05
CA LEU A 75 6.53 -24.75 -1.04
C LEU A 75 7.23 -25.16 -2.33
N ALA A 76 8.55 -25.00 -2.41
CA ALA A 76 9.31 -25.08 -3.64
C ALA A 76 8.79 -24.16 -4.78
N GLU A 77 8.26 -22.99 -4.43
CA GLU A 77 7.64 -22.06 -5.38
C GLU A 77 8.28 -20.67 -5.34
N VAL A 78 8.38 -20.01 -6.51
CA VAL A 78 8.69 -18.57 -6.59
C VAL A 78 7.37 -17.81 -6.54
N LEU A 79 7.19 -17.01 -5.50
CA LEU A 79 5.97 -16.24 -5.32
C LEU A 79 6.29 -14.75 -5.22
N PHE A 80 5.52 -13.96 -5.96
CA PHE A 80 5.63 -12.51 -5.98
C PHE A 80 4.43 -11.87 -5.28
N TRP A 81 4.64 -10.65 -4.78
CA TRP A 81 3.59 -9.75 -4.31
C TRP A 81 2.65 -10.39 -3.28
N ARG A 82 3.25 -11.08 -2.30
CA ARG A 82 2.47 -11.67 -1.20
C ARG A 82 1.78 -10.56 -0.43
N GLN A 83 0.56 -10.84 0.01
CA GLN A 83 -0.31 -9.83 0.63
C GLN A 83 -0.45 -9.95 2.15
N ALA A 84 0.01 -11.05 2.76
CA ALA A 84 -0.17 -11.26 4.19
C ALA A 84 0.66 -10.27 5.03
N ASN A 85 0.01 -9.45 5.86
CA ASN A 85 0.67 -8.41 6.67
C ASN A 85 1.71 -9.00 7.64
N ARG A 86 1.43 -10.19 8.19
CA ARG A 86 2.33 -10.95 9.09
C ARG A 86 3.71 -11.28 8.52
N LEU A 87 3.91 -11.14 7.20
CA LEU A 87 5.23 -11.30 6.59
C LEU A 87 6.16 -10.14 6.94
N VAL A 88 5.61 -8.94 7.13
CA VAL A 88 6.37 -7.74 7.47
C VAL A 88 6.57 -7.69 8.98
N GLN A 89 7.81 -7.94 9.42
CA GLN A 89 8.16 -7.88 10.83
C GLN A 89 8.19 -6.43 11.35
N GLY A 90 8.09 -6.28 12.67
CA GLY A 90 8.13 -4.98 13.35
C GLY A 90 6.80 -4.23 13.43
N GLU A 91 6.73 -3.31 14.39
CA GLU A 91 5.58 -2.44 14.64
C GLU A 91 5.33 -1.53 13.43
N LYS A 92 4.05 -1.38 13.06
CA LYS A 92 3.62 -0.51 11.97
C LYS A 92 3.32 0.89 12.48
N VAL A 93 3.44 1.88 11.60
CA VAL A 93 3.24 3.29 11.95
C VAL A 93 1.88 3.57 12.60
N TRP A 94 0.81 2.90 12.14
CA TRP A 94 -0.53 3.04 12.70
C TRP A 94 -0.66 2.42 14.09
N GLU A 95 0.09 1.36 14.41
CA GLU A 95 0.11 0.75 15.75
C GLU A 95 0.81 1.68 16.74
N THR A 96 1.94 2.25 16.33
CA THR A 96 2.65 3.28 17.09
C THR A 96 1.74 4.48 17.35
N ALA A 97 1.05 4.97 16.31
CA ALA A 97 0.14 6.10 16.41
C ALA A 97 -1.05 5.80 17.34
N ARG A 98 -1.62 4.60 17.27
CA ARG A 98 -2.74 4.17 18.12
C ARG A 98 -2.34 4.02 19.59
N ARG A 99 -1.11 3.57 19.88
CA ARG A 99 -0.59 3.55 21.26
C ARG A 99 -0.51 4.96 21.86
N ALA A 100 -0.11 5.96 21.08
CA ALA A 100 -0.10 7.36 21.52
C ALA A 100 -1.50 8.00 21.54
N ARG A 101 -2.41 7.52 20.67
CA ARG A 101 -3.77 8.04 20.51
C ARG A 101 -4.75 6.87 20.31
N PRO A 102 -5.30 6.29 21.39
CA PRO A 102 -6.14 5.09 21.31
C PRO A 102 -7.40 5.24 20.44
N THR A 103 -7.88 6.47 20.24
CA THR A 103 -9.03 6.78 19.39
C THR A 103 -8.67 7.04 17.92
N LEU A 104 -7.39 6.95 17.56
CA LEU A 104 -6.95 7.15 16.17
C LEU A 104 -7.43 5.98 15.31
N THR A 105 -8.15 6.32 14.26
CA THR A 105 -8.52 5.40 13.21
C THR A 105 -7.56 5.51 12.02
N CYS A 106 -7.39 4.42 11.29
CA CYS A 106 -6.49 4.33 10.15
C CYS A 106 -7.14 3.54 9.01
N ALA A 107 -6.98 4.04 7.79
CA ALA A 107 -7.26 3.30 6.58
C ALA A 107 -5.96 3.03 5.81
N ASN A 108 -5.74 1.79 5.39
CA ASN A 108 -4.67 1.43 4.47
C ASN A 108 -5.29 0.95 3.15
N LEU A 109 -5.12 1.74 2.10
CA LEU A 109 -5.69 1.48 0.79
C LEU A 109 -4.57 1.17 -0.21
N PHE A 110 -4.52 -0.07 -0.68
CA PHE A 110 -3.67 -0.54 -1.76
C PHE A 110 -2.15 -0.55 -1.52
N TRP A 111 -1.65 -0.29 -0.30
CA TRP A 111 -0.26 -0.61 0.02
C TRP A 111 -0.07 -2.13 0.08
N TRP A 112 1.15 -2.60 -0.20
CA TRP A 112 1.49 -4.01 -0.17
C TRP A 112 1.50 -4.57 1.26
N TYR A 113 1.30 -5.89 1.36
CA TYR A 113 1.18 -6.62 2.63
C TYR A 113 0.03 -6.13 3.52
N ASN A 114 -1.13 -5.84 2.93
CA ASN A 114 -2.25 -5.27 3.69
C ASN A 114 -3.27 -6.29 4.20
N MET A 115 -3.25 -7.54 3.73
CA MET A 115 -4.21 -8.54 4.21
C MET A 115 -3.95 -8.91 5.67
N GLY A 116 -4.97 -8.76 6.51
CA GLY A 116 -4.88 -9.00 7.95
C GLY A 116 -4.06 -7.94 8.69
N SER A 117 -3.97 -6.72 8.17
CA SER A 117 -3.40 -5.59 8.90
C SER A 117 -4.31 -5.15 10.06
N THR A 118 -3.75 -4.42 11.02
CA THR A 118 -4.42 -3.97 12.25
C THR A 118 -5.15 -2.63 12.11
N VAL A 119 -5.27 -2.11 10.89
CA VAL A 119 -6.00 -0.88 10.56
C VAL A 119 -7.51 -1.09 10.64
N ASP A 120 -8.27 -0.01 10.75
CA ASP A 120 -9.73 -0.04 10.85
C ASP A 120 -10.39 -0.31 9.49
N TRP A 121 -9.76 0.17 8.40
CA TRP A 121 -10.17 -0.11 7.03
C TRP A 121 -9.00 -0.52 6.16
N SER A 122 -9.07 -1.70 5.55
CA SER A 122 -8.05 -2.19 4.63
C SER A 122 -8.67 -2.47 3.28
N VAL A 123 -7.99 -2.11 2.19
CA VAL A 123 -8.33 -2.54 0.83
C VAL A 123 -7.05 -2.92 0.09
N THR A 124 -7.04 -4.03 -0.64
CA THR A 124 -5.89 -4.43 -1.47
C THR A 124 -6.34 -5.32 -2.63
N PRO A 125 -5.61 -5.37 -3.77
CA PRO A 125 -5.98 -6.22 -4.88
C PRO A 125 -5.84 -7.69 -4.48
N ARG A 126 -6.88 -8.49 -4.74
CA ARG A 126 -6.85 -9.93 -4.49
C ARG A 126 -7.74 -10.66 -5.50
N PRO A 127 -7.16 -11.17 -6.61
CA PRO A 127 -7.88 -12.08 -7.48
C PRO A 127 -8.36 -13.31 -6.69
N VAL A 128 -9.60 -13.72 -6.96
CA VAL A 128 -10.18 -14.97 -6.46
C VAL A 128 -10.04 -16.02 -7.56
N TYR A 129 -9.61 -17.22 -7.17
CA TYR A 129 -9.43 -18.36 -8.05
C TYR A 129 -10.38 -19.47 -7.59
N PRO A 130 -11.61 -19.54 -8.14
CA PRO A 130 -12.54 -20.60 -7.80
C PRO A 130 -12.09 -21.95 -8.35
N ALA A 131 -12.71 -23.02 -7.85
CA ALA A 131 -12.36 -24.41 -8.22
C ALA A 131 -12.63 -24.74 -9.70
N ASP A 132 -13.43 -23.92 -10.39
CA ASP A 132 -13.69 -24.03 -11.82
C ASP A 132 -12.54 -23.51 -12.70
N GLY A 133 -11.45 -23.02 -12.08
CA GLY A 133 -10.29 -22.48 -12.78
C GLY A 133 -10.48 -21.06 -13.31
N SER A 134 -11.62 -20.42 -13.04
CA SER A 134 -11.82 -19.02 -13.37
C SER A 134 -10.91 -18.12 -12.53
N LYS A 135 -10.71 -16.89 -13.02
CA LYS A 135 -9.99 -15.86 -12.29
C LYS A 135 -10.90 -14.65 -12.17
N ILE A 136 -11.48 -14.49 -10.99
CA ILE A 136 -12.34 -13.37 -10.69
C ILE A 136 -11.44 -12.25 -10.18
N ILE A 137 -11.44 -11.15 -10.91
CA ILE A 137 -10.77 -9.93 -10.50
C ILE A 137 -11.57 -9.33 -9.34
N ALA A 138 -10.93 -9.21 -8.19
CA ALA A 138 -11.55 -8.70 -6.99
C ALA A 138 -10.55 -7.94 -6.12
N ILE A 139 -11.08 -7.20 -5.16
CA ILE A 139 -10.33 -6.62 -4.05
C ILE A 139 -10.68 -7.38 -2.76
N TYR A 140 -9.68 -7.50 -1.90
CA TYR A 140 -9.91 -7.85 -0.50
C TYR A 140 -10.14 -6.57 0.28
N GLY A 141 -11.04 -6.62 1.27
CA GLY A 141 -11.17 -5.53 2.23
C GLY A 141 -11.57 -5.98 3.63
N GLU A 142 -11.24 -5.13 4.58
CA GLU A 142 -11.64 -5.22 5.99
C GLU A 142 -12.28 -3.87 6.37
N PRO A 143 -13.49 -3.84 6.96
CA PRO A 143 -14.38 -4.98 7.20
C PRO A 143 -14.82 -5.66 5.89
N PRO A 144 -15.28 -6.94 5.92
CA PRO A 144 -15.60 -7.70 4.70
C PRO A 144 -16.67 -7.09 3.78
N VAL A 145 -17.50 -6.19 4.30
CA VAL A 145 -18.52 -5.46 3.52
C VAL A 145 -17.92 -4.33 2.68
N LEU A 146 -16.72 -3.85 3.02
CA LEU A 146 -16.10 -2.68 2.40
C LEU A 146 -15.89 -2.82 0.89
N PRO A 147 -15.41 -3.96 0.34
CA PRO A 147 -15.30 -4.14 -1.11
C PRO A 147 -16.59 -3.92 -1.87
N ALA A 148 -17.68 -4.57 -1.44
CA ALA A 148 -18.97 -4.50 -2.12
C ALA A 148 -19.53 -3.07 -2.06
N TRP A 149 -19.42 -2.41 -0.91
CA TRP A 149 -19.81 -1.01 -0.76
C TRP A 149 -19.01 -0.08 -1.67
N LEU A 150 -17.69 -0.25 -1.77
CA LEU A 150 -16.85 0.54 -2.66
C LEU A 150 -17.24 0.35 -4.13
N GLU A 151 -17.55 -0.88 -4.54
CA GLU A 151 -17.97 -1.17 -5.91
C GLU A 151 -19.36 -0.62 -6.24
N GLU A 152 -20.27 -0.59 -5.26
CA GLU A 152 -21.59 0.06 -5.40
C GLU A 152 -21.45 1.57 -5.59
N GLU A 153 -20.58 2.22 -4.81
CA GLU A 153 -20.42 3.68 -4.82
C GLU A 153 -19.54 4.18 -5.99
N LEU A 154 -18.48 3.46 -6.33
CA LEU A 154 -17.44 3.92 -7.27
C LEU A 154 -17.40 3.13 -8.58
N GLY A 155 -18.16 2.05 -8.67
CA GLY A 155 -18.09 1.10 -9.78
C GLY A 155 -16.99 0.04 -9.59
N PRO A 156 -16.87 -0.89 -10.55
CA PRO A 156 -15.97 -2.03 -10.44
C PRO A 156 -14.50 -1.61 -10.36
N PHE A 157 -13.70 -2.34 -9.58
CA PHE A 157 -12.27 -2.05 -9.44
C PHE A 157 -11.52 -2.19 -10.79
N PRO A 158 -10.80 -1.15 -11.26
CA PRO A 158 -10.17 -1.12 -12.58
C PRO A 158 -8.83 -1.87 -12.58
N PHE A 159 -8.83 -3.17 -12.28
CA PHE A 159 -7.61 -3.95 -12.01
C PHE A 159 -6.53 -3.87 -13.10
N PHE A 160 -6.91 -3.88 -14.38
CA PHE A 160 -5.96 -3.81 -15.49
C PHE A 160 -5.32 -2.43 -15.68
N HIS A 161 -5.94 -1.37 -15.12
CA HIS A 161 -5.44 0.01 -15.13
C HIS A 161 -5.00 0.45 -13.72
N PHE A 162 -5.02 -0.45 -12.74
CA PHE A 162 -4.61 -0.14 -11.37
C PHE A 162 -3.08 -0.08 -11.22
N TRP A 163 -2.37 -1.02 -11.86
CA TRP A 163 -0.91 -1.13 -11.72
C TRP A 163 -0.25 -1.63 -13.02
N GLY A 164 0.93 -1.10 -13.33
CA GLY A 164 1.74 -1.50 -14.48
C GLY A 164 1.74 -0.45 -15.60
N PRO A 165 2.18 -0.82 -16.82
CA PRO A 165 2.33 0.13 -17.94
C PRO A 165 1.05 0.82 -18.39
N LEU A 166 -0.11 0.23 -18.09
CA LEU A 166 -1.43 0.77 -18.41
C LEU A 166 -2.06 1.53 -17.23
N ALA A 167 -1.31 1.76 -16.15
CA ALA A 167 -1.83 2.44 -14.97
C ALA A 167 -2.31 3.86 -15.33
N GLY A 168 -3.57 4.17 -15.01
CA GLY A 168 -4.18 5.44 -15.39
C GLY A 168 -5.66 5.51 -15.06
N LEU A 169 -6.22 6.70 -15.21
CA LEU A 169 -7.65 6.93 -15.19
C LEU A 169 -8.18 6.62 -16.59
N ALA A 170 -9.10 5.66 -16.70
CA ALA A 170 -9.80 5.32 -17.94
C ALA A 170 -10.75 6.43 -18.37
#